data_AF-A0A1P8F4Q9-F1
#
_entry.id   AF-A0A1P8F4Q9-F1
#
_cell.length_a   1.000
_cell.length_b   1.000
_cell.length_c   1.000
_cell.angle_alpha   90.00
_cell.angle_beta   90.00
_cell.angle_gamma   90.00
#
_symmetry.space_group_name_H-M   'P 1'
#
loop_
_entity.id
_entity.type
_entity.pdbx_description
1 polymer ?
#
loop_
_entity_poly.entity_id
_entity_poly.type
_entity_poly.pdbx_seq_one_letter_code
_entity_poly.pdbx_strand_id
1 'polypeptide(L)'
;MESGPRQSPPNCPKSNGERGNIQLSSPLVGEELKERGKTPDQSSMPESRHIRVVNHYPWTGLPFTVLLPRIIEISRAWGLRRLAADVTGLGAPLCASLKQSMGHRIVSFVFTTSSKSALGYELLAAAGTGRLSLYARDASAECDEAWRELESAQADYKPNRTLNFYVAPGARPRRLPDVVGAHRRGRGQV
;
A
#
# COMPACT_ATOMS: atom_id res chain seq x y z
N MET A 1 20.52 -30.27 -15.10
CA MET A 1 19.27 -29.81 -15.75
C MET A 1 18.22 -29.75 -14.66
N GLU A 2 18.10 -28.62 -13.97
CA GLU A 2 17.16 -28.47 -12.86
C GLU A 2 16.17 -27.38 -13.22
N SER A 3 14.93 -27.80 -13.47
CA SER A 3 13.80 -26.95 -13.82
C SER A 3 13.35 -26.16 -12.60
N GLY A 4 13.76 -24.90 -12.52
CA GLY A 4 13.23 -23.93 -11.55
C GLY A 4 11.71 -23.69 -11.75
N PRO A 5 10.99 -23.26 -10.70
CA PRO A 5 9.54 -23.17 -10.75
C PRO A 5 9.10 -22.13 -11.79
N ARG A 6 8.18 -22.55 -12.66
CA ARG A 6 7.50 -21.67 -13.62
C ARG A 6 6.72 -20.62 -12.84
N GLN A 7 7.24 -19.39 -12.82
CA GLN A 7 6.47 -18.24 -12.34
C GLN A 7 5.33 -17.98 -13.32
N SER A 8 4.12 -17.90 -12.78
CA SER A 8 2.89 -17.56 -13.48
C SER A 8 3.04 -16.24 -14.25
N PRO A 9 2.33 -16.06 -15.39
CA PRO A 9 2.37 -14.82 -16.16
C PRO A 9 1.92 -13.61 -15.32
N PRO A 10 2.37 -12.38 -15.67
CA PRO A 10 2.03 -11.19 -14.91
C PRO A 10 0.52 -10.97 -14.88
N ASN A 11 -0.10 -11.15 -13.71
CA ASN A 11 -1.52 -10.86 -13.51
C ASN A 11 -1.71 -9.33 -13.49
N CYS A 12 -1.98 -8.75 -14.65
CA CYS A 12 -2.45 -7.39 -14.77
C CYS A 12 -3.95 -7.38 -14.44
N PRO A 13 -4.44 -6.58 -13.47
CA PRO A 13 -5.84 -6.53 -13.13
C PRO A 13 -6.64 -6.04 -14.34
N LYS A 14 -7.54 -6.91 -14.82
CA LYS A 14 -8.60 -6.49 -15.73
C LYS A 14 -9.42 -5.42 -15.02
N SER A 15 -9.61 -4.28 -15.67
CA SER A 15 -10.37 -3.15 -15.16
C SER A 15 -11.81 -3.56 -14.82
N ASN A 16 -12.08 -3.92 -13.56
CA ASN A 16 -13.45 -4.03 -13.05
C ASN A 16 -13.82 -2.70 -12.40
N GLY A 17 -14.59 -1.92 -13.14
CA GLY A 17 -15.25 -0.73 -12.64
C GLY A 17 -16.54 -1.11 -11.94
N GLU A 18 -16.51 -1.30 -10.63
CA GLU A 18 -17.71 -1.21 -9.79
C GLU A 18 -17.34 -0.50 -8.47
N ARG A 19 -17.82 0.74 -8.34
CA ARG A 19 -17.69 1.54 -7.12
C ARG A 19 -18.78 1.09 -6.15
N GLY A 20 -18.47 0.09 -5.31
CA GLY A 20 -19.29 -0.25 -4.14
C GLY A 20 -19.06 0.77 -3.02
N ASN A 21 -20.01 1.69 -2.83
CA ASN A 21 -20.03 2.64 -1.72
C ASN A 21 -20.46 1.90 -0.44
N ILE A 22 -19.56 1.73 0.53
CA ILE A 22 -19.87 1.10 1.82
C ILE A 22 -20.03 2.22 2.85
N GLN A 23 -21.29 2.58 3.11
CA GLN A 23 -21.64 3.62 4.07
C GLN A 23 -21.73 3.00 5.46
N LEU A 24 -20.74 3.27 6.32
CA LEU A 24 -20.77 2.88 7.73
C LEU A 24 -21.60 3.91 8.51
N SER A 25 -22.79 3.52 8.95
CA SER A 25 -23.64 4.31 9.83
C SER A 25 -23.31 4.05 11.30
N SER A 26 -22.81 5.05 12.02
CA SER A 26 -22.79 5.09 13.49
C SER A 26 -23.98 5.90 14.00
N PRO A 27 -24.73 5.43 15.03
CA PRO A 27 -25.69 6.27 15.72
C PRO A 27 -25.26 6.67 17.14
N LEU A 28 -25.50 7.95 17.45
CA LEU A 28 -25.95 8.52 18.72
C LEU A 28 -24.96 8.72 19.90
N VAL A 29 -24.50 9.96 20.04
CA VAL A 29 -24.60 10.76 21.28
C VAL A 29 -25.12 12.14 20.80
N GLY A 30 -26.42 12.45 20.98
CA GLY A 30 -26.92 13.25 22.11
C GLY A 30 -26.35 14.67 22.06
N GLU A 31 -26.97 15.61 21.32
CA GLU A 31 -27.75 16.75 21.87
C GLU A 31 -26.94 17.50 22.95
N GLU A 32 -26.56 18.78 22.86
CA GLU A 32 -27.28 19.96 22.39
C GLU A 32 -26.31 21.15 22.54
N LEU A 33 -26.37 22.14 21.63
CA LEU A 33 -26.37 23.59 21.91
C LEU A 33 -25.94 24.38 20.68
N LYS A 34 -26.94 25.16 20.26
CA LYS A 34 -27.12 25.96 19.07
C LYS A 34 -26.42 27.30 19.21
N GLU A 35 -25.41 27.57 18.38
CA GLU A 35 -25.04 28.95 18.04
C GLU A 35 -24.64 29.13 16.57
N ARG A 36 -24.90 30.34 16.12
CA ARG A 36 -25.20 30.80 14.77
C ARG A 36 -23.89 31.16 14.06
N GLY A 37 -23.57 30.49 12.96
CA GLY A 37 -22.44 30.89 12.12
C GLY A 37 -22.24 29.97 10.93
N LYS A 38 -22.64 30.45 9.75
CA LYS A 38 -22.18 30.03 8.41
C LYS A 38 -21.92 28.53 8.25
N THR A 39 -22.90 27.79 7.71
CA THR A 39 -22.72 26.42 7.21
C THR A 39 -21.41 26.37 6.40
N PRO A 40 -20.37 25.65 6.84
CA PRO A 40 -19.23 25.41 5.97
C PRO A 40 -19.77 24.60 4.81
N ASP A 41 -19.63 25.17 3.62
CA ASP A 41 -19.85 24.51 2.36
C ASP A 41 -19.15 23.14 2.38
N GLN A 42 -19.93 22.07 2.49
CA GLN A 42 -19.41 20.70 2.50
C GLN A 42 -19.01 20.24 1.08
N SER A 43 -19.05 21.12 0.06
CA SER A 43 -18.76 20.77 -1.33
C SER A 43 -17.31 20.95 -1.79
N SER A 44 -16.37 21.19 -0.88
CA SER A 44 -14.94 21.27 -1.23
C SER A 44 -14.04 20.41 -0.34
N MET A 45 -14.38 19.13 -0.15
CA MET A 45 -13.32 18.17 0.12
C MET A 45 -12.50 18.06 -1.17
N PRO A 46 -11.19 18.37 -1.18
CA PRO A 46 -10.37 18.12 -2.36
C PRO A 46 -10.52 16.64 -2.70
N GLU A 47 -10.90 16.33 -3.95
CA GLU A 47 -10.90 14.99 -4.52
C GLU A 47 -9.70 14.21 -3.96
N SER A 48 -9.97 13.36 -2.97
CA SER A 48 -8.90 12.81 -2.16
C SER A 48 -8.07 11.91 -3.05
N ARG A 49 -6.79 12.22 -3.20
CA ARG A 49 -5.89 11.39 -4.00
C ARG A 49 -5.76 10.03 -3.34
N HIS A 50 -6.53 9.06 -3.82
CA HIS A 50 -6.50 7.68 -3.33
C HIS A 50 -5.23 7.00 -3.83
N ILE A 51 -4.57 6.31 -2.91
CA ILE A 51 -3.40 5.47 -3.14
C ILE A 51 -3.90 4.04 -3.11
N ARG A 52 -3.87 3.38 -4.27
CA ARG A 52 -4.24 1.96 -4.38
C ARG A 52 -3.01 1.13 -4.66
N VAL A 53 -2.71 0.21 -3.75
CA VAL A 53 -1.73 -0.85 -3.99
C VAL A 53 -2.44 -1.95 -4.75
N VAL A 54 -1.94 -2.29 -5.94
CA VAL A 54 -2.62 -3.20 -6.88
C VAL A 54 -1.94 -4.55 -7.02
N ASN A 55 -0.63 -4.64 -6.71
CA ASN A 55 0.13 -5.88 -6.79
C ASN A 55 1.44 -5.80 -5.99
N HIS A 56 2.00 -6.95 -5.62
CA HIS A 56 3.38 -7.09 -5.13
C HIS A 56 4.13 -8.16 -5.94
N TYR A 57 5.43 -7.95 -6.09
CA TYR A 57 6.35 -8.93 -6.66
C TYR A 57 7.54 -9.09 -5.71
N PRO A 58 7.63 -10.19 -4.95
CA PRO A 58 8.79 -10.45 -4.12
C PRO A 58 9.87 -11.15 -4.93
N TRP A 59 11.10 -10.71 -4.69
CA TRP A 59 12.30 -11.32 -5.24
C TRP A 59 13.32 -11.49 -4.13
N THR A 60 13.94 -12.66 -4.07
CA THR A 60 14.98 -12.97 -3.10
C THR A 60 16.14 -13.65 -3.81
N GLY A 61 17.36 -13.19 -3.55
CA GLY A 61 18.58 -13.82 -4.07
C GLY A 61 18.73 -13.82 -5.59
N LEU A 62 17.94 -13.03 -6.33
CA LEU A 62 18.06 -13.00 -7.79
C LEU A 62 19.30 -12.21 -8.23
N PRO A 63 20.09 -12.75 -9.18
CA PRO A 63 21.19 -11.99 -9.76
C PRO A 63 20.66 -10.81 -10.57
N PHE A 64 21.42 -9.72 -10.59
CA PHE A 64 21.06 -8.48 -11.30
C PHE A 64 20.73 -8.69 -12.78
N THR A 65 21.43 -9.63 -13.44
CA THR A 65 21.22 -10.00 -14.84
C THR A 65 19.84 -10.59 -15.11
N VAL A 66 19.19 -11.19 -14.10
CA VAL A 66 17.83 -11.73 -14.19
C VAL A 66 16.80 -10.72 -13.68
N LEU A 67 17.13 -9.99 -12.61
CA LEU A 67 16.22 -9.04 -11.98
C LEU A 67 15.90 -7.83 -12.88
N LEU A 68 16.92 -7.24 -13.51
CA LEU A 68 16.76 -6.03 -14.33
C LEU A 68 15.79 -6.21 -15.51
N PRO A 69 15.92 -7.24 -16.37
CA PRO A 69 14.98 -7.48 -17.46
C PRO A 69 13.54 -7.66 -16.96
N ARG A 70 13.35 -8.36 -15.84
CA ARG A 70 12.02 -8.60 -15.25
C ARG A 70 11.35 -7.31 -14.78
N ILE A 71 12.09 -6.43 -14.10
CA ILE A 71 11.56 -5.12 -13.68
C ILE A 71 11.13 -4.31 -14.92
N ILE A 72 11.93 -4.32 -15.98
CA ILE A 72 11.64 -3.60 -17.22
C ILE A 72 10.39 -4.18 -17.91
N GLU A 73 10.27 -5.50 -17.99
CA GLU A 73 9.12 -6.18 -18.56
C GLU A 73 7.83 -5.84 -17.82
N ILE A 74 7.83 -5.97 -16.49
CA ILE A 74 6.69 -5.60 -15.62
C ILE A 74 6.36 -4.11 -15.81
N SER A 75 7.38 -3.25 -15.82
CA SER A 75 7.19 -1.81 -15.99
C SER A 75 6.50 -1.47 -17.32
N ARG A 76 6.82 -2.21 -18.39
CA ARG A 76 6.20 -2.07 -19.71
C ARG A 76 4.79 -2.64 -19.74
N ALA A 77 4.59 -3.84 -19.21
CA ALA A 77 3.29 -4.51 -19.15
C ALA A 77 2.24 -3.67 -18.39
N TRP A 78 2.65 -3.01 -17.30
CA TRP A 78 1.80 -2.12 -16.53
C TRP A 78 1.70 -0.68 -17.09
N GLY A 79 2.51 -0.33 -18.09
CA GLY A 79 2.57 1.03 -18.61
C GLY A 79 3.01 2.06 -17.56
N LEU A 80 3.95 1.72 -16.68
CA LEU A 80 4.35 2.59 -15.57
C LEU A 80 4.85 3.96 -16.08
N ARG A 81 4.25 5.03 -15.55
CA ARG A 81 4.66 6.42 -15.85
C ARG A 81 5.90 6.86 -15.07
N ARG A 82 6.04 6.33 -13.85
CA ARG A 82 7.13 6.58 -12.92
C ARG A 82 7.45 5.30 -12.17
N LEU A 83 8.73 5.06 -11.91
CA LEU A 83 9.23 3.97 -11.08
C LEU A 83 10.19 4.57 -10.05
N ALA A 84 9.80 4.55 -8.77
CA ALA A 84 10.68 4.96 -7.70
C ALA A 84 11.63 3.81 -7.34
N ALA A 85 12.91 4.10 -7.14
CA ALA A 85 13.91 3.12 -6.75
C ALA A 85 14.77 3.67 -5.60
N ASP A 86 14.97 2.84 -4.58
CA ASP A 86 15.91 3.14 -3.50
C ASP A 86 17.34 3.10 -4.01
N VAL A 87 18.10 4.15 -3.74
CA VAL A 87 19.50 4.30 -4.11
C VAL A 87 20.42 3.99 -2.92
N THR A 88 19.88 3.76 -1.72
CA THR A 88 20.70 3.49 -0.54
C THR A 88 21.31 2.09 -0.56
N GLY A 89 22.56 1.98 -0.11
CA GLY A 89 23.29 0.72 -0.03
C GLY A 89 23.38 -0.02 -1.37
N LEU A 90 22.86 -1.25 -1.40
CA LEU A 90 22.88 -2.13 -2.58
C LEU A 90 21.95 -1.67 -3.72
N GLY A 91 21.09 -0.68 -3.48
CA GLY A 91 20.17 -0.15 -4.49
C GLY A 91 20.81 0.76 -5.53
N ALA A 92 21.97 1.39 -5.23
CA ALA A 92 22.61 2.34 -6.14
C ALA A 92 22.94 1.76 -7.53
N PRO A 93 23.60 0.59 -7.66
CA PRO A 93 23.88 -0.02 -8.95
C PRO A 93 22.61 -0.42 -9.73
N LEU A 94 21.56 -0.86 -9.01
CA LEU A 94 20.27 -1.20 -9.62
C LEU A 94 19.63 0.05 -10.23
N CYS A 95 19.57 1.13 -9.45
CA CYS A 95 18.97 2.37 -9.88
C CYS A 95 19.72 3.00 -11.07
N ALA A 96 21.06 2.92 -11.08
CA ALA A 96 21.87 3.39 -12.20
C ALA A 96 21.57 2.61 -13.49
N SER A 97 21.51 1.28 -13.40
CA SER A 97 21.19 0.39 -14.53
C SER A 97 19.77 0.60 -15.06
N LEU A 98 18.79 0.77 -14.15
CA LEU A 98 17.41 1.08 -14.51
C LEU A 98 17.29 2.46 -15.18
N LYS A 99 18.04 3.47 -14.71
CA LYS A 99 18.08 4.79 -15.35
C LYS A 99 18.59 4.72 -16.79
N GLN A 100 19.60 3.90 -17.06
CA GLN A 100 20.09 3.70 -18.43
C GLN A 100 19.00 3.10 -19.34
N SER A 101 18.19 2.18 -18.81
CA SER A 101 17.17 1.46 -19.58
C SER A 101 15.82 2.19 -19.70
N MET A 102 15.43 2.99 -18.70
CA MET A 102 14.09 3.60 -18.59
C MET A 102 14.12 5.13 -18.53
N GLY A 103 15.30 5.75 -18.46
CA GLY A 103 15.51 7.19 -18.50
C GLY A 103 14.77 7.95 -17.39
N HIS A 104 14.07 9.02 -17.79
CA HIS A 104 13.35 9.94 -16.90
C HIS A 104 12.16 9.31 -16.16
N ARG A 105 11.78 8.07 -16.48
CA ARG A 105 10.73 7.35 -15.74
C ARG A 105 11.22 6.91 -14.36
N ILE A 106 12.54 6.73 -14.18
CA ILE A 106 13.12 6.37 -12.89
C ILE A 106 13.23 7.59 -11.98
N VAL A 107 12.65 7.48 -10.80
CA VAL A 107 12.78 8.46 -9.72
C VAL A 107 13.68 7.85 -8.65
N SER A 108 14.92 8.31 -8.57
CA SER A 108 15.81 7.92 -7.48
C SER A 108 15.30 8.49 -6.16
N PHE A 109 15.22 7.65 -5.15
CA PHE A 109 14.91 8.06 -3.79
C PHE A 109 16.03 7.63 -2.84
N VAL A 110 16.44 8.56 -1.97
CA VAL A 110 17.47 8.31 -0.96
C VAL A 110 16.79 8.23 0.40
N PHE A 111 16.78 7.03 1.00
CA PHE A 111 16.29 6.83 2.36
C PHE A 111 17.32 7.29 3.40
N THR A 112 17.13 8.50 3.89
CA THR A 112 17.76 9.01 5.11
C THR A 112 16.80 8.82 6.28
N THR A 113 17.27 8.99 7.53
CA THR A 113 16.37 9.00 8.69
C THR A 113 15.24 10.01 8.54
N SER A 114 15.53 11.21 8.02
CA SER A 114 14.54 12.27 7.81
C SER A 114 13.55 11.93 6.70
N SER A 115 14.04 11.57 5.49
CA SER A 115 13.15 11.26 4.35
C SER A 115 12.32 9.99 4.58
N LYS A 116 12.87 8.99 5.28
CA LYS A 116 12.12 7.79 5.71
C LYS A 116 11.01 8.16 6.69
N SER A 117 11.31 9.01 7.68
CA SER A 117 10.32 9.45 8.67
C SER A 117 9.19 10.24 8.01
N ALA A 118 9.52 11.19 7.12
CA ALA A 118 8.55 11.97 6.37
C ALA A 118 7.59 11.08 5.56
N LEU A 119 8.14 10.14 4.77
CA LEU A 119 7.34 9.17 4.01
C LEU A 119 6.47 8.31 4.94
N GLY A 120 7.00 7.94 6.11
CA GLY A 120 6.27 7.17 7.09
C GLY A 120 5.06 7.90 7.68
N TYR A 121 5.18 9.19 7.99
CA TYR A 121 4.03 9.98 8.43
C TYR A 121 3.01 10.19 7.31
N GLU A 122 3.45 10.40 6.07
CA GLU A 122 2.54 10.48 4.92
C GLU A 122 1.76 9.17 4.72
N LEU A 123 2.43 8.03 4.89
CA LEU A 123 1.81 6.71 4.85
C LEU A 123 0.76 6.54 5.96
N LEU A 124 1.10 6.88 7.21
CA LEU A 124 0.17 6.81 8.35
C LEU A 124 -1.02 7.75 8.15
N ALA A 125 -0.78 8.96 7.65
CA ALA A 125 -1.85 9.90 7.34
C ALA A 125 -2.76 9.37 6.23
N ALA A 126 -2.21 8.74 5.19
CA ALA A 126 -3.00 8.12 4.12
C ALA A 126 -3.85 6.95 4.64
N ALA A 127 -3.27 6.08 5.47
CA ALA A 127 -3.99 4.98 6.08
C ALA A 127 -5.09 5.46 7.04
N GLY A 128 -4.75 6.35 7.98
CA GLY A 128 -5.68 6.86 8.99
C GLY A 128 -6.84 7.68 8.43
N THR A 129 -6.71 8.20 7.22
CA THR A 129 -7.78 8.95 6.52
C THR A 129 -8.51 8.13 5.45
N GLY A 130 -8.26 6.81 5.36
CA GLY A 130 -8.91 5.93 4.38
C GLY A 130 -8.49 6.17 2.92
N ARG A 131 -7.41 6.92 2.69
CA ARG A 131 -6.87 7.20 1.33
C ARG A 131 -5.96 6.10 0.82
N LEU A 132 -5.54 5.15 1.66
CA LEU A 132 -4.73 4.00 1.28
C LEU A 132 -5.60 2.74 1.26
N SER A 133 -5.59 2.01 0.14
CA SER A 133 -6.21 0.69 0.05
C SER A 133 -5.26 -0.33 -0.58
N LEU A 134 -5.28 -1.55 -0.06
CA LEU A 134 -4.62 -2.70 -0.68
C LEU A 134 -5.60 -3.46 -1.58
N TYR A 135 -5.06 -4.29 -2.48
CA TYR A 135 -5.83 -5.23 -3.27
C TYR A 135 -6.48 -6.29 -2.37
N ALA A 136 -7.57 -6.88 -2.85
CA ALA A 136 -8.26 -7.96 -2.14
C ALA A 136 -7.29 -9.12 -1.89
N ARG A 137 -7.42 -9.77 -0.73
CA ARG A 137 -6.66 -10.99 -0.44
C ARG A 137 -6.97 -12.04 -1.50
N ASP A 138 -5.95 -12.41 -2.26
CA ASP A 138 -6.04 -13.31 -3.40
C ASP A 138 -5.43 -14.69 -3.09
N ALA A 139 -5.13 -14.96 -1.81
CA ALA A 139 -4.49 -16.18 -1.31
C ALA A 139 -3.11 -16.45 -1.95
N SER A 140 -2.48 -15.43 -2.53
CA SER A 140 -1.09 -15.49 -2.95
C SER A 140 -0.17 -15.43 -1.74
N ALA A 141 0.94 -16.16 -1.76
CA ALA A 141 1.90 -16.20 -0.66
C ALA A 141 2.47 -14.81 -0.37
N GLU A 142 2.58 -13.99 -1.42
CA GLU A 142 3.03 -12.62 -1.40
C GLU A 142 2.04 -11.69 -0.70
N CYS A 143 0.74 -11.90 -0.94
CA CYS A 143 -0.32 -11.18 -0.24
C CYS A 143 -0.34 -11.55 1.25
N ASP A 144 -0.27 -12.84 1.56
CA ASP A 144 -0.27 -13.34 2.93
C ASP A 144 0.93 -12.80 3.71
N GLU A 145 2.12 -12.79 3.11
CA GLU A 145 3.33 -12.23 3.71
C GLU A 145 3.20 -10.72 3.95
N ALA A 146 2.70 -9.97 2.96
CA ALA A 146 2.48 -8.54 3.11
C ALA A 146 1.49 -8.21 4.24
N TRP A 147 0.39 -8.96 4.34
CA TRP A 147 -0.57 -8.78 5.44
C TRP A 147 0.02 -9.16 6.79
N ARG A 148 0.81 -10.23 6.85
CA ARG A 148 1.53 -10.64 8.06
C ARG A 148 2.47 -9.52 8.55
N GLU A 149 3.24 -8.92 7.64
CA GLU A 149 4.13 -7.80 7.97
C GLU A 149 3.34 -6.58 8.47
N LEU A 150 2.24 -6.22 7.79
CA LEU A 150 1.42 -5.07 8.17
C LEU A 150 0.73 -5.27 9.53
N GLU A 151 0.22 -6.47 9.82
CA GLU A 151 -0.45 -6.79 11.09
C GLU A 151 0.54 -6.92 12.27
N SER A 152 1.79 -7.25 11.99
CA SER A 152 2.86 -7.38 12.99
C SER A 152 3.73 -6.13 13.12
N ALA A 153 3.57 -5.16 12.21
CA ALA A 153 4.33 -3.93 12.21
C ALA A 153 4.14 -3.11 13.51
N GLN A 154 5.25 -2.56 13.96
CA GLN A 154 5.36 -1.65 15.09
C GLN A 154 6.06 -0.37 14.65
N ALA A 155 5.84 0.69 15.40
CA ALA A 155 6.37 2.02 15.11
C ALA A 155 6.95 2.64 16.38
N ASP A 156 8.23 3.04 16.32
CA ASP A 156 8.87 3.84 17.35
C ASP A 156 8.82 5.32 16.95
N TYR A 157 8.20 6.15 17.81
CA TYR A 157 8.12 7.59 17.65
C TYR A 157 9.16 8.26 18.55
N LYS A 158 10.06 9.06 17.98
CA LYS A 158 11.12 9.75 18.73
C LYS A 158 10.81 11.25 18.89
N PRO A 159 11.32 11.92 19.95
CA PRO A 159 11.06 13.34 20.21
C PRO A 159 11.48 14.28 19.06
N ASN A 160 12.51 13.90 18.29
CA ASN A 160 12.98 14.63 17.11
C ASN A 160 12.11 14.40 15.86
N ARG A 161 10.88 13.89 16.03
CA ARG A 161 9.96 13.51 14.96
C ARG A 161 10.52 12.45 14.01
N THR A 162 11.52 11.68 14.42
CA THR A 162 11.93 10.52 13.62
C THR A 162 11.03 9.33 13.92
N LEU A 163 10.74 8.56 12.88
CA LEU A 163 9.82 7.43 12.89
C LEU A 163 10.56 6.21 12.36
N ASN A 164 10.49 5.11 13.09
CA ASN A 164 11.03 3.84 12.67
C ASN A 164 9.93 2.77 12.66
N PHE A 165 9.75 2.10 11.53
CA PHE A 165 8.91 0.92 11.42
C PHE A 165 9.76 -0.35 11.52
N TYR A 166 9.24 -1.34 12.22
CA TYR A 166 9.88 -2.65 12.35
C TYR A 166 8.84 -3.73 12.62
N VAL A 167 9.21 -4.98 12.33
CA VAL A 167 8.49 -6.17 12.77
C VAL A 167 9.40 -6.86 13.77
N ALA A 168 8.92 -7.07 15.00
CA ALA A 168 9.73 -7.74 16.01
C ALA A 168 9.97 -9.21 15.59
N PRO A 169 11.17 -9.77 15.81
CA PRO A 169 11.42 -11.18 15.58
C PRO A 169 10.42 -12.06 16.35
N GLY A 170 9.72 -12.96 15.65
CA GLY A 170 8.69 -13.81 16.25
C GLY A 170 7.36 -13.09 16.55
N ALA A 171 7.18 -11.85 16.10
CA ALA A 171 5.90 -11.14 16.24
C ALA A 171 4.77 -11.97 15.61
N ARG A 172 3.75 -12.26 16.41
CA ARG A 172 2.47 -12.76 15.89
C ARG A 172 1.67 -11.57 15.38
N PRO A 173 0.90 -11.74 14.28
CA PRO A 173 -0.02 -10.70 13.83
C PRO A 173 -0.90 -10.25 15.00
N ARG A 174 -1.09 -8.94 15.16
CA ARG A 174 -2.10 -8.46 16.11
C ARG A 174 -3.43 -9.05 15.68
N ARG A 175 -4.09 -9.83 16.55
CA ARG A 175 -5.50 -10.21 16.33
C ARG A 175 -6.29 -8.92 16.23
N LEU A 176 -6.59 -8.50 15.00
CA LEU A 176 -7.68 -7.58 14.77
C LEU A 176 -8.94 -8.32 15.23
N PRO A 177 -9.84 -7.69 16.00
CA PRO A 177 -11.11 -8.31 16.32
C PRO A 177 -11.76 -8.73 15.00
N ASP A 178 -12.25 -9.98 14.95
CA ASP A 178 -12.90 -10.53 13.78
C ASP A 178 -13.98 -9.55 13.31
N VAL A 179 -13.74 -8.87 12.18
CA VAL A 179 -14.80 -8.14 11.47
C VAL A 179 -15.62 -9.17 10.68
N VAL A 180 -16.08 -10.20 11.39
CA VAL A 180 -17.00 -11.22 10.90
C VAL A 180 -18.40 -10.71 11.19
N GLY A 181 -19.16 -10.43 10.13
CA GLY A 181 -20.61 -10.30 10.22
C GLY A 181 -21.19 -8.97 9.77
N ALA A 182 -20.96 -8.57 8.52
CA ALA A 182 -22.01 -7.84 7.80
C ALA A 182 -23.21 -8.79 7.63
N HIS A 183 -24.07 -8.84 8.65
CA HIS A 183 -25.32 -9.59 8.64
C HIS A 183 -26.14 -9.11 7.42
N ARG A 184 -26.27 -9.99 6.41
CA ARG A 184 -27.32 -9.85 5.40
C ARG A 184 -28.64 -9.76 6.15
N ARG A 185 -29.27 -8.58 6.16
CA ARG A 185 -30.67 -8.48 6.59
C ARG A 185 -31.49 -9.41 5.70
N GLY A 186 -32.20 -10.34 6.34
CA GLY A 186 -33.11 -11.24 5.68
C GLY A 186 -34.15 -10.44 4.90
N ARG A 187 -34.30 -10.77 3.62
CA ARG A 187 -35.57 -10.59 2.92
C ARG A 187 -36.49 -11.72 3.40
N GLY A 188 -37.35 -11.42 4.37
CA GLY A 188 -38.57 -12.18 4.57
C GLY A 188 -39.57 -11.77 3.51
N GLN A 189 -39.99 -12.73 2.69
CA GLN A 189 -41.30 -12.70 2.03
C GLN A 189 -42.38 -12.70 3.12
N VAL A 190 -43.45 -11.91 2.98
CA VAL A 190 -44.79 -12.36 2.53
C VAL A 190 -45.49 -11.17 1.88
#